data_AF-A0A0P7WIU0-F1
#
_entry.id   AF-A0A0P7WIU0-F1
#
_cell.length_a   1.000
_cell.length_b   1.000
_cell.length_c   1.000
_cell.angle_alpha   90.00
_cell.angle_beta   90.00
_cell.angle_gamma   90.00
#
_symmetry.space_group_name_H-M   'P 1'
#
loop_
_entity.id
_entity.type
_entity.pdbx_description
1 polymer ?
#
loop_
_entity_poly.entity_id
_entity_poly.type
_entity_poly.pdbx_seq_one_letter_code
_entity_poly.pdbx_strand_id
1 'polypeptide(L)'
;MTRYLAPAALVIALAAPVLAQPALSVDDAVPLLERIWTAEGCAFDFANRPERELGALIAAELGVETDAVMDRDGPYFHVIDDALERMADDGSFDWNDETGLITLVDCAAQ
;
A
#
# COMPACT_ATOMS: atom_id res chain seq x y z
N MET A 1 37.37 -33.70 -42.59
CA MET A 1 36.67 -32.46 -42.99
C MET A 1 35.36 -32.39 -42.23
N THR A 2 35.29 -31.47 -41.28
CA THR A 2 34.24 -31.28 -40.30
C THR A 2 33.11 -30.44 -40.89
N ARG A 3 31.84 -30.82 -40.67
CA ARG A 3 30.71 -29.89 -40.79
C ARG A 3 29.76 -30.10 -39.60
N TYR A 4 29.96 -29.27 -38.58
CA TYR A 4 29.00 -29.02 -37.51
C TYR A 4 27.85 -28.18 -38.08
N LEU A 5 26.62 -28.68 -38.01
CA LEU A 5 25.41 -27.87 -38.15
C LEU A 5 24.89 -27.60 -36.74
N ALA A 6 25.11 -26.38 -36.25
CA ALA A 6 24.50 -25.92 -35.01
C ALA A 6 23.02 -25.62 -35.26
N PRO A 7 22.08 -26.11 -34.43
CA PRO A 7 20.71 -25.61 -34.47
C PRO A 7 20.72 -24.18 -33.90
N ALA A 8 20.30 -23.23 -34.71
CA ALA A 8 20.00 -21.88 -34.28
C ALA A 8 18.86 -21.97 -33.24
N ALA A 9 19.22 -21.87 -31.96
CA ALA A 9 18.27 -21.76 -30.88
C ALA A 9 17.54 -20.42 -31.05
N LEU A 10 16.25 -20.51 -31.40
CA LEU A 10 15.31 -19.42 -31.45
C LEU A 10 15.17 -18.84 -30.03
N VAL A 11 15.82 -17.70 -29.76
CA VAL A 11 15.58 -16.94 -28.53
C VAL A 11 14.29 -16.16 -28.74
N ILE A 12 13.16 -16.75 -28.37
CA ILE A 12 11.93 -15.98 -28.15
C ILE A 12 12.16 -15.21 -26.86
N ALA A 13 12.56 -13.94 -26.99
CA ALA A 13 12.50 -12.99 -25.89
C ALA A 13 11.03 -12.79 -25.53
N LEU A 14 10.52 -13.59 -24.60
CA LEU A 14 9.27 -13.33 -23.91
C LEU A 14 9.50 -12.06 -23.08
N ALA A 15 9.19 -10.91 -23.68
CA ALA A 15 8.86 -9.73 -22.89
C ALA A 15 7.61 -10.11 -22.09
N ALA A 16 7.82 -10.57 -20.86
CA ALA A 16 6.73 -10.69 -19.90
C ALA A 16 5.99 -9.35 -19.93
N PRO A 17 4.64 -9.34 -19.97
CA PRO A 17 3.94 -8.10 -19.73
C PRO A 17 4.41 -7.63 -18.36
N VAL A 18 5.08 -6.48 -18.32
CA VAL A 18 5.17 -5.71 -17.08
C VAL A 18 3.72 -5.50 -16.71
N LEU A 19 3.21 -6.35 -15.82
CA LEU A 19 1.93 -6.15 -15.19
C LEU A 19 2.07 -4.77 -14.58
N ALA A 20 1.46 -3.78 -15.23
CA ALA A 20 1.34 -2.45 -14.68
C ALA A 20 0.63 -2.66 -13.35
N GLN A 21 1.42 -2.71 -12.28
CA GLN A 21 0.87 -2.77 -10.94
C GLN A 21 -0.08 -1.59 -10.87
N PRO A 22 -1.34 -1.78 -10.44
CA PRO A 22 -2.27 -0.67 -10.34
C PRO A 22 -1.56 0.42 -9.51
N ALA A 23 -1.25 1.53 -10.18
CA ALA A 23 -0.59 2.64 -9.55
C ALA A 23 -1.63 3.25 -8.61
N LEU A 24 -1.52 2.93 -7.34
CA LEU A 24 -2.29 3.60 -6.31
C LEU A 24 -1.93 5.08 -6.39
N SER A 25 -2.92 5.96 -6.47
CA SER A 25 -2.71 7.40 -6.37
C SER A 25 -3.03 7.87 -4.94
N VAL A 26 -2.55 9.05 -4.55
CA VAL A 26 -2.89 9.64 -3.24
C VAL A 26 -4.41 9.84 -3.13
N ASP A 27 -5.06 10.29 -4.20
CA ASP A 27 -6.52 10.49 -4.23
C ASP A 27 -7.32 9.19 -4.06
N ASP A 28 -6.77 8.05 -4.49
CA ASP A 28 -7.38 6.73 -4.28
C ASP A 28 -6.99 6.09 -2.94
N ALA A 29 -5.82 6.46 -2.40
CA ALA A 29 -5.31 5.94 -1.13
C ALA A 29 -6.07 6.51 0.08
N VAL A 30 -6.43 7.80 0.08
CA VAL A 30 -7.24 8.44 1.13
C VAL A 30 -8.54 7.66 1.42
N PRO A 31 -9.46 7.45 0.45
CA PRO A 31 -10.69 6.72 0.71
C PRO A 31 -10.46 5.23 1.01
N LEU A 32 -9.31 4.66 0.64
CA LEU A 32 -8.92 3.31 1.04
C LEU A 32 -8.54 3.24 2.52
N LEU A 33 -7.72 4.17 2.99
CA LEU A 33 -7.33 4.28 4.41
C LEU A 33 -8.56 4.55 5.30
N GLU A 34 -9.47 5.43 4.88
CA GLU A 34 -10.73 5.68 5.60
C GLU A 34 -11.58 4.42 5.79
N ARG A 35 -11.72 3.60 4.72
CA ARG A 35 -12.44 2.32 4.81
C ARG A 35 -11.79 1.34 5.77
N ILE A 36 -10.45 1.23 5.72
CA ILE A 36 -9.69 0.36 6.63
C ILE A 36 -9.92 0.80 8.07
N TRP A 37 -9.77 2.08 8.38
CA TRP A 37 -9.97 2.59 9.75
C TRP A 37 -11.40 2.41 10.21
N THR A 38 -12.38 2.64 9.33
CA THR A 38 -13.80 2.41 9.65
C THR A 38 -14.04 0.94 9.99
N ALA A 39 -13.45 0.01 9.25
CA ALA A 39 -13.54 -1.43 9.54
C ALA A 39 -12.85 -1.83 10.86
N GLU A 40 -11.78 -1.12 11.23
CA GLU A 40 -11.05 -1.30 12.50
C GLU A 40 -11.71 -0.59 13.69
N GLY A 41 -12.90 0.02 13.52
CA GLY A 41 -13.63 0.68 14.59
C GLY A 41 -13.29 2.16 14.76
N CYS A 42 -13.01 2.85 13.65
CA CYS A 42 -12.71 4.28 13.53
C CYS A 42 -11.37 4.74 14.09
N ALA A 43 -10.57 3.84 14.66
CA ALA A 43 -9.29 4.18 15.25
C ALA A 43 -8.24 3.10 15.03
N PHE A 44 -6.98 3.52 14.91
CA PHE A 44 -5.83 2.63 14.84
C PHE A 44 -4.79 3.03 15.88
N ASP A 45 -4.43 2.06 16.73
CA ASP A 45 -3.53 2.24 17.86
C ASP A 45 -2.11 1.79 17.50
N PHE A 46 -1.26 2.73 17.11
CA PHE A 46 0.15 2.46 16.79
C PHE A 46 1.01 2.22 18.03
N ALA A 47 0.53 2.55 19.24
CA ALA A 47 1.26 2.25 20.47
C ALA A 47 1.19 0.76 20.81
N ASN A 48 0.07 0.11 20.50
CA ASN A 48 -0.17 -1.31 20.79
C ASN A 48 -0.16 -2.22 19.55
N ARG A 49 -0.24 -1.66 18.33
CA ARG A 49 -0.18 -2.41 17.08
C ARG A 49 1.04 -2.01 16.26
N PRO A 50 1.80 -2.99 15.72
CA PRO A 50 2.94 -2.67 14.87
C PRO A 50 2.49 -2.06 13.54
N GLU A 51 3.28 -1.14 13.00
CA GLU A 51 3.08 -0.54 11.66
C GLU A 51 2.89 -1.61 10.56
N ARG A 52 3.56 -2.76 10.70
CA ARG A 52 3.39 -3.89 9.77
C ARG A 52 1.97 -4.45 9.73
N GLU A 53 1.22 -4.34 10.83
CA GLU A 53 -0.18 -4.77 10.87
C GLU A 53 -1.06 -3.84 10.03
N LEU A 54 -0.82 -2.53 10.09
CA LEU A 54 -1.44 -1.58 9.17
C LEU A 54 -1.09 -1.92 7.72
N GLY A 55 0.20 -2.14 7.43
CA GLY A 55 0.63 -2.56 6.09
C GLY A 55 -0.08 -3.83 5.62
N ALA A 56 -0.39 -4.77 6.52
CA ALA A 56 -1.13 -5.98 6.19
C ALA A 56 -2.62 -5.72 5.86
N LEU A 57 -3.27 -4.80 6.58
CA LEU A 57 -4.65 -4.39 6.27
C LEU A 57 -4.73 -3.71 4.89
N ILE A 58 -3.81 -2.79 4.61
CA ILE A 58 -3.72 -2.11 3.32
C ILE A 58 -3.45 -3.12 2.20
N ALA A 59 -2.51 -4.04 2.42
CA ALA A 59 -2.17 -5.08 1.45
C ALA A 59 -3.37 -6.00 1.15
N ALA A 60 -4.17 -6.34 2.15
CA ALA A 60 -5.39 -7.14 1.98
C ALA A 60 -6.43 -6.42 1.10
N GLU A 61 -6.65 -5.12 1.30
CA GLU A 61 -7.54 -4.31 0.46
C GLU A 61 -7.05 -4.17 -0.98
N LEU A 62 -5.73 -4.04 -1.16
CA LEU A 62 -5.10 -3.91 -2.47
C LEU A 62 -4.91 -5.25 -3.20
N GLY A 63 -5.08 -6.38 -2.51
CA GLY A 63 -4.83 -7.72 -3.06
C GLY A 63 -3.35 -7.99 -3.36
N VAL A 64 -2.45 -7.42 -2.55
CA VAL A 64 -0.99 -7.57 -2.67
C VAL A 64 -0.40 -8.14 -1.39
N GLU A 65 0.89 -8.46 -1.41
CA GLU A 65 1.63 -8.89 -0.21
C GLU A 65 1.98 -7.70 0.68
N THR A 66 2.01 -7.88 2.00
CA THR A 66 2.39 -6.85 2.97
C THR A 66 3.75 -6.23 2.66
N ASP A 67 4.71 -7.04 2.23
CA ASP A 67 6.06 -6.55 1.92
C ASP A 67 6.06 -5.60 0.71
N ALA A 68 5.10 -5.69 -0.22
CA ALA A 68 4.97 -4.74 -1.31
C ALA A 68 4.52 -3.36 -0.81
N VAL A 69 3.65 -3.32 0.21
CA VAL A 69 3.19 -2.08 0.85
C VAL A 69 4.29 -1.44 1.71
N MET A 70 5.06 -2.27 2.41
CA MET A 70 6.12 -1.82 3.32
C MET A 70 7.45 -1.49 2.62
N ASP A 71 7.61 -1.86 1.35
CA ASP A 71 8.81 -1.54 0.58
C ASP A 71 8.87 -0.04 0.26
N ARG A 72 9.85 0.64 0.86
CA ARG A 72 10.07 2.08 0.70
C ARG A 72 10.41 2.47 -0.73
N ASP A 73 11.10 1.59 -1.46
CA ASP A 73 11.39 1.81 -2.88
C ASP A 73 10.25 1.30 -3.78
N GLY A 74 9.21 0.72 -3.17
CA GLY A 74 8.04 0.17 -3.82
C GLY A 74 7.02 1.24 -4.22
N PRO A 75 6.00 0.85 -5.00
CA PRO A 75 5.05 1.80 -5.58
C PRO A 75 3.97 2.27 -4.59
N TYR A 76 3.89 1.69 -3.40
CA TYR A 76 2.80 1.95 -2.45
C TYR A 76 3.23 2.81 -1.27
N PHE A 77 4.44 2.62 -0.74
CA PHE A 77 4.88 3.22 0.52
C PHE A 77 4.71 4.75 0.53
N HIS A 78 5.32 5.43 -0.44
CA HIS A 78 5.24 6.89 -0.52
C HIS A 78 3.83 7.41 -0.79
N VAL A 79 3.02 6.68 -1.56
CA VAL A 79 1.63 7.08 -1.83
C VAL A 79 0.77 6.99 -0.56
N ILE A 80 1.00 5.96 0.25
CA ILE A 80 0.30 5.77 1.52
C ILE A 80 0.76 6.82 2.54
N ASP A 81 2.06 7.10 2.60
CA ASP A 81 2.65 8.13 3.46
C ASP A 81 2.09 9.52 3.11
N ASP A 82 2.12 9.91 1.83
CA ASP A 82 1.56 11.17 1.33
C ASP A 82 0.03 11.25 1.58
N ALA A 83 -0.69 10.13 1.51
CA ALA A 83 -2.12 10.09 1.81
C ALA A 83 -2.41 10.28 3.31
N LEU A 84 -1.61 9.68 4.19
CA LEU A 84 -1.71 9.89 5.63
C LEU A 84 -1.37 11.35 6.00
N GLU A 85 -0.33 11.93 5.38
CA GLU A 85 0.01 13.34 5.57
C GLU A 85 -1.14 14.25 5.12
N ARG A 86 -1.74 13.99 3.95
CA ARG A 86 -2.89 14.75 3.47
C ARG A 86 -4.09 14.66 4.41
N MET A 87 -4.41 13.47 4.91
CA MET A 87 -5.51 13.26 5.86
C MET A 87 -5.26 13.95 7.21
N ALA A 88 -4.00 14.13 7.61
CA ALA A 88 -3.65 14.92 8.77
C ALA A 88 -3.86 16.42 8.50
N ASP A 89 -3.39 16.89 7.35
CA ASP A 89 -3.45 18.31 6.94
C ASP A 89 -4.88 18.81 6.74
N ASP A 90 -5.78 17.98 6.22
CA ASP A 90 -7.19 18.31 6.03
C ASP A 90 -8.05 18.05 7.29
N GLY A 91 -7.47 17.46 8.33
CA GLY A 91 -8.13 17.17 9.59
C GLY A 91 -9.11 15.99 9.53
N SER A 92 -8.97 15.09 8.56
CA SER A 92 -9.78 13.87 8.45
C SER A 92 -9.56 12.90 9.60
N PHE A 93 -8.39 12.94 10.25
CA PHE A 93 -8.14 12.25 11.50
C PHE A 93 -7.48 13.15 12.56
N ASP A 94 -7.66 12.77 13.82
CA ASP A 94 -6.93 13.32 14.96
C ASP A 94 -5.83 12.34 15.38
N TRP A 95 -4.59 12.85 15.49
CA TRP A 95 -3.45 12.08 15.99
C TRP A 95 -3.21 12.43 17.45
N ASN A 96 -3.30 11.43 18.32
CA ASN A 96 -3.00 11.59 19.74
C ASN A 96 -1.57 11.07 20.04
N ASP A 97 -0.61 12.00 20.14
CA ASP A 97 0.79 11.71 20.45
C ASP A 97 1.00 10.98 21.78
N GLU A 98 0.13 11.19 22.77
CA GLU A 98 0.26 10.57 24.09
C GLU A 98 -0.11 9.09 24.08
N THR A 99 -1.02 8.70 23.19
CA THR A 99 -1.55 7.33 23.10
C THR A 99 -1.14 6.60 21.83
N GLY A 100 -0.54 7.27 20.86
CA GLY A 100 -0.25 6.70 19.53
C GLY A 100 -1.50 6.33 18.75
N LEU A 101 -2.64 6.97 19.04
CA LEU A 101 -3.93 6.66 18.45
C LEU A 101 -4.24 7.62 17.30
N ILE A 102 -4.56 7.07 16.12
CA ILE A 102 -5.25 7.80 15.06
C ILE A 102 -6.74 7.55 15.18
N THR A 103 -7.56 8.61 15.18
CA THR A 103 -9.02 8.51 15.16
C THR A 103 -9.60 9.31 14.00
N LEU A 104 -10.43 8.69 13.17
CA LEU A 104 -11.15 9.42 12.11
C LEU A 104 -12.17 10.39 12.74
N VAL A 105 -12.11 11.66 12.37
CA VAL A 105 -12.92 12.74 12.98
C VAL A 105 -14.42 12.54 12.69
N ASP A 106 -14.78 12.17 11.47
CA ASP A 106 -16.18 12.03 11.05
C ASP A 106 -16.79 10.64 11.33
N CYS A 107 -16.00 9.71 11.87
CA CYS A 107 -16.47 8.35 12.11
C CYS A 107 -17.40 8.23 13.33
N ALA A 108 -17.34 9.19 14.26
CA ALA A 108 -18.25 9.29 15.40
C ALA A 108 -19.67 9.78 15.03
N ALA A 109 -19.90 10.23 13.80
CA ALA A 109 -21.18 10.75 13.32
C ALA A 109 -22.05 9.73 12.56
N GLN A 110 -21.57 8.50 12.38
CA GLN A 110 -22.24 7.41 11.63
C GLN A 110 -23.05 6.47 12.52
#